data_AF-A0A349GBQ5-F1
#
_entry.id   AF-A0A349GBQ5-F1
#
_cell.length_a   1.000
_cell.length_b   1.000
_cell.length_c   1.000
_cell.angle_alpha   90.00
_cell.angle_beta   90.00
_cell.angle_gamma   90.00
#
_symmetry.space_group_name_H-M   'P 1'
#
loop_
_entity.id
_entity.type
_entity.pdbx_description
1 polymer ?
#
loop_
_entity_poly.entity_id
_entity_poly.type
_entity_poly.pdbx_seq_one_letter_code
_entity_poly.pdbx_strand_id
1 'polypeptide(L)'
;MPLYKQNSNSKIKEAYMADHTLPEWLNELDDEDLVFIKRFLLASGSLKEMAGMYSVSYPTVRLRLDRLIQKIKISEDHTEEPYISLIKKMAVNDKLDFDTAKILINAYKKIKKEA
;
A
#
# COMPACT_ATOMS: atom_id res chain seq x y z
N MET A 1 34.53 13.08 22.81
CA MET A 1 33.79 11.84 23.15
C MET A 1 32.41 12.26 23.66
N PRO A 2 31.27 11.70 23.23
CA PRO A 2 31.00 10.72 22.16
C PRO A 2 30.16 11.28 21.00
N LEU A 3 30.12 10.48 19.94
CA LEU A 3 29.61 10.71 18.61
C LEU A 3 28.07 10.74 18.59
N TYR A 4 27.47 11.79 17.99
CA TYR A 4 26.06 11.79 17.62
C TYR A 4 25.88 10.75 16.51
N LYS A 5 25.30 9.60 16.87
CA LYS A 5 24.93 8.51 15.97
C LYS A 5 24.10 9.11 14.83
N GLN A 6 24.68 9.17 13.63
CA GLN A 6 23.92 9.43 12.43
C GLN A 6 22.83 8.37 12.34
N ASN A 7 21.61 8.83 12.16
CA ASN A 7 20.41 8.02 12.12
C ASN A 7 20.45 7.18 10.83
N SER A 8 20.98 5.96 10.94
CA SER A 8 21.16 5.00 9.82
C SER A 8 19.87 4.65 9.09
N ASN A 9 18.70 5.13 9.54
CA ASN A 9 17.41 4.89 8.91
C ASN A 9 17.11 5.79 7.70
N SER A 10 17.78 6.93 7.49
CA SER A 10 17.49 7.78 6.31
C SER A 10 18.18 7.26 5.04
N LYS A 11 19.46 6.86 5.15
CA LYS A 11 20.23 6.33 4.02
C LYS A 11 19.72 4.97 3.52
N ILE A 12 19.18 4.14 4.41
CA ILE A 12 18.56 2.86 4.01
C ILE A 12 17.28 3.13 3.21
N LYS A 13 16.46 4.13 3.58
CA LYS A 13 15.29 4.53 2.80
C LYS A 13 15.66 5.05 1.41
N GLU A 14 16.66 5.93 1.31
CA GLU A 14 17.10 6.51 0.04
C GLU A 14 17.75 5.47 -0.90
N ALA A 15 18.53 4.52 -0.37
CA ALA A 15 19.15 3.47 -1.17
C ALA A 15 18.16 2.38 -1.63
N TYR A 16 17.14 2.05 -0.82
CA TYR A 16 16.09 1.10 -1.23
C TYR A 16 15.10 1.69 -2.25
N MET A 17 14.94 3.02 -2.29
CA MET A 17 14.04 3.70 -3.24
C MET A 17 14.58 3.81 -4.67
N ALA A 18 15.86 3.49 -4.90
CA ALA A 18 16.50 3.64 -6.21
C ALA A 18 16.27 2.45 -7.17
N ASP A 19 15.86 1.28 -6.67
CA ASP A 19 15.79 0.06 -7.50
C ASP A 19 14.48 -0.74 -7.34
N HIS A 20 13.66 -0.47 -6.32
CA HIS A 20 12.43 -1.24 -6.08
C HIS A 20 11.26 -0.28 -5.90
N THR A 21 10.37 -0.22 -6.90
CA THR A 21 9.06 0.42 -6.76
C THR A 21 8.36 -0.22 -5.56
N LEU A 22 8.12 0.56 -4.50
CA LEU A 22 7.36 0.08 -3.36
C LEU A 22 6.00 -0.43 -3.84
N PRO A 23 5.50 -1.55 -3.30
CA PRO A 23 4.16 -2.03 -3.61
C PRO A 23 3.13 -0.93 -3.39
N GLU A 24 2.15 -0.82 -4.29
CA GLU A 24 1.13 0.23 -4.27
C GLU A 24 0.36 0.28 -2.94
N TRP A 25 0.06 -0.90 -2.37
CA TRP A 25 -0.55 -1.03 -1.04
C TRP A 25 0.24 -0.40 0.08
N LEU A 26 1.57 -0.31 -0.03
CA LEU A 26 2.38 0.31 0.99
C LEU A 26 2.35 1.84 0.89
N ASN A 27 2.14 2.40 -0.30
CA ASN A 27 2.04 3.84 -0.51
C ASN A 27 0.71 4.42 0.01
N GLU A 28 -0.34 3.60 0.08
CA GLU A 28 -1.65 4.00 0.59
C GLU A 28 -1.75 3.97 2.12
N LEU A 29 -0.75 3.43 2.81
CA LEU A 29 -0.73 3.34 4.27
C LEU A 29 -0.15 4.61 4.90
N ASP A 30 -0.83 5.12 5.91
CA ASP A 30 -0.35 6.27 6.67
C ASP A 30 0.76 5.85 7.65
N ASP A 31 1.55 6.80 8.18
CA ASP A 31 2.62 6.51 9.14
C ASP A 31 2.12 5.72 10.37
N GLU A 32 0.90 6.03 10.81
CA GLU A 32 0.23 5.31 11.89
C GLU A 32 -0.08 3.84 11.56
N ASP A 33 -0.47 3.55 10.33
CA ASP A 33 -0.75 2.21 9.84
C ASP A 33 0.55 1.39 9.79
N LEU A 34 1.64 2.00 9.33
CA LEU A 34 2.97 1.38 9.28
C LEU A 34 3.50 1.07 10.70
N VAL A 35 3.31 1.99 11.65
CA VAL A 35 3.68 1.76 13.06
C VAL A 35 2.85 0.62 13.66
N PHE A 36 1.55 0.57 13.35
CA PHE A 36 0.67 -0.50 13.79
C PHE A 36 1.13 -1.86 13.25
N ILE A 37 1.40 -1.98 11.94
CA ILE A 37 1.89 -3.21 11.31
C ILE A 37 3.21 -3.65 11.94
N LYS A 38 4.15 -2.72 12.14
CA LYS A 38 5.43 -3.02 12.76
C LYS A 38 5.26 -3.61 14.16
N ARG A 39 4.41 -3.00 14.99
CA ARG A 39 4.14 -3.48 16.36
C ARG A 39 3.37 -4.80 16.35
N PHE A 40 2.43 -4.96 15.42
CA PHE A 40 1.67 -6.19 15.23
C PHE A 40 2.59 -7.36 14.90
N LEU A 41 3.56 -7.17 13.99
CA LEU A 41 4.56 -8.19 13.65
C LEU A 41 5.48 -8.50 14.83
N LEU A 42 5.93 -7.49 15.59
CA LEU A 42 6.74 -7.70 16.80
C LEU A 42 5.97 -8.45 17.90
N ALA A 43 4.64 -8.31 17.94
CA ALA A 43 3.73 -9.07 18.82
C ALA A 43 3.31 -10.42 18.20
N SER A 44 4.02 -10.93 17.17
CA SER A 44 3.69 -12.18 16.48
C SER A 44 2.24 -12.25 15.94
N GLY A 45 1.65 -11.09 15.63
CA GLY A 45 0.26 -10.98 15.20
C GLY A 45 -0.78 -11.11 16.32
N SER A 46 -0.37 -11.05 17.59
CA SER A 46 -1.27 -11.18 18.73
C SER A 46 -2.07 -9.90 18.96
N LEU A 47 -3.36 -9.95 18.61
CA LEU A 47 -4.32 -8.88 18.91
C LEU A 47 -4.46 -8.62 20.42
N LYS A 48 -4.27 -9.65 21.26
CA LYS A 48 -4.34 -9.53 22.72
C LYS A 48 -3.15 -8.76 23.28
N GLU A 49 -1.94 -9.05 22.81
CA GLU A 49 -0.74 -8.31 23.22
C GLU A 49 -0.80 -6.86 22.73
N MET A 50 -1.26 -6.65 21.49
CA MET A 50 -1.50 -5.32 20.96
C MET A 50 -2.51 -4.52 21.80
N ALA A 51 -3.60 -5.15 22.25
CA ALA A 51 -4.56 -4.50 23.15
C ALA A 51 -3.88 -4.02 24.45
N GLY A 52 -2.98 -4.83 25.01
CA GLY A 52 -2.16 -4.46 26.16
C GLY A 52 -1.22 -3.28 25.86
N MET A 53 -0.48 -3.33 24.75
CA MET A 53 0.48 -2.27 24.38
C MET A 53 -0.18 -0.91 24.13
N TYR A 54 -1.37 -0.92 23.55
CA TYR A 54 -2.12 0.31 23.25
C TYR A 54 -3.07 0.72 24.38
N SER A 55 -3.16 -0.06 25.47
CA SER A 55 -4.10 0.17 26.59
C SER A 55 -5.55 0.34 26.14
N VAL A 56 -5.96 -0.45 25.14
CA VAL A 56 -7.33 -0.44 24.58
C VAL A 56 -7.93 -1.84 24.64
N SER A 57 -9.23 -1.94 24.38
CA SER A 57 -9.91 -3.23 24.34
C SER A 57 -9.50 -4.05 23.13
N TYR A 58 -9.56 -5.38 23.27
CA TYR A 58 -9.34 -6.32 22.17
C TYR A 58 -10.25 -6.03 20.95
N PRO A 59 -11.57 -5.77 21.10
CA PRO A 59 -12.41 -5.33 19.99
C PRO A 59 -11.91 -4.07 19.27
N THR A 60 -11.34 -3.10 20.00
CA THR A 60 -10.81 -1.85 19.41
C THR A 60 -9.61 -2.13 18.50
N VAL A 61 -8.67 -2.96 18.93
CA VAL A 61 -7.51 -3.35 18.11
C VAL A 61 -7.94 -4.17 16.91
N ARG A 62 -8.89 -5.09 17.10
CA ARG A 62 -9.45 -5.90 16.01
C ARG A 62 -10.05 -5.02 14.92
N LEU A 63 -10.86 -4.02 15.30
CA LEU A 63 -11.43 -3.08 14.34
C LEU A 63 -10.36 -2.30 13.56
N ARG A 64 -9.26 -1.93 14.23
CA ARG A 64 -8.13 -1.26 13.57
C ARG A 64 -7.43 -2.19 12.57
N LEU A 65 -7.19 -3.45 12.95
CA LEU A 65 -6.65 -4.46 12.04
C LEU A 65 -7.58 -4.70 10.84
N ASP A 66 -8.88 -4.86 11.08
CA ASP A 66 -9.86 -5.09 10.02
C ASP A 66 -9.88 -3.94 9.01
N ARG A 67 -9.83 -2.69 9.48
CA ARG A 67 -9.74 -1.50 8.61
C ARG A 67 -8.46 -1.50 7.77
N LEU A 68 -7.33 -1.86 8.36
CA LEU A 68 -6.05 -1.92 7.67
C LEU A 68 -6.04 -3.03 6.61
N ILE A 69 -6.62 -4.20 6.91
CA ILE A 69 -6.82 -5.28 5.93
C ILE A 69 -7.73 -4.80 4.78
N GLN A 70 -8.81 -4.07 5.08
CA GLN A 70 -9.68 -3.53 4.02
C GLN A 70 -8.95 -2.51 3.14
N LYS A 71 -8.13 -1.63 3.73
CA LYS A 71 -7.31 -0.65 2.99
C LYS A 71 -6.33 -1.35 2.05
N ILE A 72 -5.61 -2.36 2.55
CA ILE A 72 -4.70 -3.18 1.73
C ILE A 72 -5.47 -3.90 0.63
N LYS A 73 -6.62 -4.51 0.96
CA LYS A 73 -7.45 -5.18 -0.06
C LYS A 73 -7.91 -4.22 -1.13
N ILE A 74 -8.39 -3.02 -0.79
CA ILE A 74 -8.81 -2.03 -1.79
C ILE A 74 -7.63 -1.61 -2.66
N SER A 75 -6.45 -1.43 -2.04
CA SER A 75 -5.23 -1.13 -2.76
C SER A 75 -4.79 -2.24 -3.71
N GLU A 76 -4.89 -3.50 -3.27
CA GLU A 76 -4.59 -4.66 -4.11
C GLU A 76 -5.69 -4.94 -5.14
N ASP A 77 -6.94 -4.56 -4.83
CA ASP A 77 -8.11 -4.62 -5.71
C ASP A 77 -8.11 -3.46 -6.73
N HIS A 78 -7.16 -2.52 -6.62
CA HIS A 78 -6.49 -1.96 -7.79
C HIS A 78 -5.63 -3.01 -8.49
N THR A 79 -6.25 -4.15 -8.80
CA THR A 79 -6.00 -4.91 -10.01
C THR A 79 -6.40 -4.04 -11.22
N GLU A 80 -5.75 -2.87 -11.36
CA GLU A 80 -5.46 -2.42 -12.70
C GLU A 80 -4.55 -3.48 -13.28
N GLU A 81 -5.20 -4.41 -13.98
CA GLU A 81 -4.53 -5.36 -14.84
C GLU A 81 -3.40 -4.61 -15.55
N PRO A 82 -2.20 -5.18 -15.67
CA PRO A 82 -1.02 -4.46 -16.17
C PRO A 82 -1.29 -3.64 -17.43
N TYR A 83 -2.24 -4.09 -18.25
CA TYR A 83 -2.79 -3.39 -19.41
C TYR A 83 -3.55 -2.08 -19.09
N ILE A 84 -4.46 -2.08 -18.12
CA ILE A 84 -5.18 -0.87 -17.66
C ILE A 84 -4.19 0.13 -17.05
N SER A 85 -3.25 -0.34 -16.22
CA SER A 85 -2.21 0.52 -15.62
C SER A 85 -1.32 1.15 -16.69
N LEU A 86 -0.95 0.40 -17.73
CA LEU A 86 -0.20 0.91 -18.87
C LEU A 86 -0.99 2.01 -19.60
N ILE A 87 -2.27 1.79 -19.89
CA ILE A 87 -3.11 2.77 -20.58
C ILE A 87 -3.24 4.06 -19.75
N LYS A 88 -3.45 3.95 -18.43
CA LYS A 88 -3.50 5.13 -17.54
C LYS A 88 -2.17 5.87 -17.51
N LYS A 89 -1.04 5.16 -17.39
CA LYS A 89 0.30 5.77 -17.47
C LYS A 89 0.55 6.46 -18.80
N MET A 90 0.05 5.92 -19.92
CA MET A 90 0.16 6.56 -21.23
C MET A 90 -0.67 7.84 -21.32
N ALA A 91 -1.87 7.85 -20.73
CA ALA A 91 -2.72 9.04 -20.68
C ALA A 91 -2.11 10.16 -19.82
N VAL A 92 -1.55 9.81 -18.65
CA VAL A 92 -0.89 10.78 -17.75
C VAL A 92 0.37 11.39 -18.36
N ASN A 93 1.08 10.65 -19.22
CA ASN A 93 2.28 11.14 -19.91
C ASN A 93 1.97 11.84 -21.25
N ASP A 94 0.72 12.23 -21.50
CA ASP A 94 0.23 12.86 -22.74
C ASP A 94 0.55 12.07 -24.03
N LYS A 95 0.87 10.77 -23.91
CA LYS A 95 1.12 9.88 -25.05
C LYS A 95 -0.16 9.34 -25.67
N LEU A 96 -1.27 9.49 -24.97
CA LEU A 96 -2.58 9.00 -25.37
C LEU A 96 -3.64 9.96 -24.85
N ASP A 97 -4.62 10.29 -25.69
CA ASP A 97 -5.74 11.14 -25.31
C ASP A 97 -6.63 10.44 -24.26
N PHE A 98 -7.18 11.23 -23.32
CA PHE A 98 -7.95 10.72 -22.18
C PHE A 98 -9.24 9.99 -22.61
N ASP A 99 -9.93 10.49 -23.63
CA ASP A 99 -11.13 9.85 -24.15
C ASP A 99 -10.79 8.51 -24.82
N THR A 100 -9.66 8.47 -25.51
CA THR A 100 -9.12 7.23 -26.11
C THR A 100 -8.75 6.19 -25.04
N ALA A 101 -8.12 6.61 -23.94
CA ALA A 101 -7.80 5.73 -22.81
C ALA A 101 -9.04 5.04 -22.24
N LYS A 102 -10.12 5.82 -22.09
CA LYS A 102 -11.39 5.34 -21.55
C LYS A 102 -12.04 4.29 -22.45
N ILE A 103 -11.98 4.47 -23.77
CA ILE A 103 -12.50 3.50 -24.75
C ILE A 103 -11.73 2.18 -24.64
N LEU A 104 -10.39 2.23 -24.60
CA LEU A 104 -9.55 1.04 -24.52
C LEU A 104 -9.77 0.24 -23.23
N ILE A 105 -9.84 0.93 -22.09
CA ILE A 105 -10.11 0.30 -20.78
C ILE A 105 -11.49 -0.38 -20.78
N ASN A 106 -12.52 0.26 -21.35
CA ASN A 106 -13.86 -0.30 -21.40
C ASN A 106 -13.98 -1.50 -22.34
N ALA A 107 -13.32 -1.45 -23.51
CA ALA A 107 -13.28 -2.57 -24.46
C ALA A 107 -12.61 -3.79 -23.81
N TYR A 108 -11.49 -3.59 -23.13
CA TYR A 108 -10.77 -4.64 -22.42
C TYR A 108 -11.61 -5.28 -21.31
N LYS A 109 -12.27 -4.46 -20.47
CA LYS A 109 -13.19 -4.95 -19.42
C LYS A 109 -14.37 -5.76 -19.99
N LYS A 110 -14.84 -5.41 -21.20
CA LYS A 110 -15.93 -6.14 -21.87
C LYS A 110 -15.49 -7.54 -22.31
N ILE A 111 -14.31 -7.64 -22.94
CA ILE A 111 -13.73 -8.93 -23.38
C ILE A 111 -13.53 -9.87 -22.20
N LYS A 112 -12.98 -9.37 -21.08
CA LYS A 112 -12.76 -10.19 -19.88
C LYS A 112 -14.06 -10.69 -19.23
N LYS A 113 -15.17 -9.96 -19.39
CA LYS A 113 -16.47 -10.35 -18.83
C LYS A 113 -17.17 -11.42 -19.67
N GLU A 114 -16.75 -11.59 -20.92
CA GLU A 114 -17.27 -12.57 -21.89
C GLU A 114 -16.39 -13.84 -21.96
N ALA A 115 -15.21 -13.84 -21.30
CA ALA A 115 -14.29 -14.97 -21.17
C ALA A 115 -14.44 -15.69 -19.82
#